data_AF-A0A853FE03-F1
#
_entry.id   AF-A0A853FE03-F1
#
_cell.length_a   1.000
_cell.length_b   1.000
_cell.length_c   1.000
_cell.angle_alpha   90.00
_cell.angle_beta   90.00
_cell.angle_gamma   90.00
#
_symmetry.space_group_name_H-M   'P 1'
#
loop_
_entity.id
_entity.type
_entity.pdbx_description
1 polymer ?
#
loop_
_entity_poly.entity_id
_entity_poly.type
_entity_poly.pdbx_seq_one_letter_code
_entity_poly.pdbx_strand_id
1 'polypeptide(L)'
;ARDVVENPKHLAFFELEAATLPRILPDVDVALINTNYALEAGLNPVKDALFIEGSDSPYANIVVTAADRKDDPAINKLVDALHTEKVRQYILEHYKGAIVQAL
;
A
#
# COMPACT_ATOMS: atom_id res chain seq x y z
N ALA A 1 2.79 -11.33 -16.70
CA ALA A 1 3.23 -12.72 -16.36
C ALA A 1 4.49 -13.22 -17.09
N ARG A 2 5.28 -12.35 -17.73
CA ARG A 2 6.41 -12.77 -18.59
C ARG A 2 7.57 -13.44 -17.83
N ASP A 3 7.69 -13.15 -16.54
CA ASP A 3 8.78 -13.64 -15.69
C ASP A 3 8.36 -14.79 -14.77
N VAL A 4 7.16 -15.36 -14.94
CA VAL A 4 6.68 -16.50 -14.16
C VAL A 4 7.34 -17.78 -14.68
N VAL A 5 8.26 -18.34 -13.90
CA VAL A 5 9.00 -19.58 -14.27
C VAL A 5 8.13 -20.83 -14.16
N GLU A 6 7.26 -20.89 -13.14
CA GLU A 6 6.36 -22.02 -12.90
C GLU A 6 4.95 -21.55 -12.53
N ASN A 7 3.93 -22.26 -13.05
CA ASN A 7 2.52 -22.00 -12.74
C ASN A 7 1.77 -23.34 -12.56
N PRO A 8 2.04 -24.09 -11.48
CA PRO A 8 1.46 -25.41 -11.25
C PRO A 8 -0.06 -25.37 -11.04
N LYS A 9 -0.60 -24.19 -10.70
CA LYS A 9 -2.05 -23.96 -10.52
C LYS A 9 -2.74 -23.47 -11.79
N HIS A 10 -2.02 -23.33 -12.91
CA HIS A 10 -2.54 -22.85 -14.19
C HIS A 10 -3.33 -21.53 -14.07
N LEU A 11 -2.86 -20.61 -13.21
CA LEU A 11 -3.49 -19.32 -12.98
C LEU A 11 -3.46 -18.45 -14.25
N ALA A 12 -4.56 -17.77 -14.53
CA ALA A 12 -4.62 -16.71 -15.52
C ALA A 12 -4.34 -15.36 -14.84
N PHE A 13 -3.37 -14.61 -15.39
CA PHE A 13 -2.98 -13.31 -14.85
C PHE A 13 -3.51 -12.20 -15.75
N PHE A 14 -4.23 -11.25 -15.15
CA PHE A 14 -4.76 -10.08 -15.83
C PHE A 14 -4.15 -8.82 -15.23
N GLU A 15 -3.53 -8.01 -16.07
CA GLU A 15 -2.94 -6.73 -15.67
C GLU A 15 -4.00 -5.63 -15.89
N LEU A 16 -4.44 -5.00 -14.81
CA LEU A 16 -5.50 -4.00 -14.80
C LEU A 16 -5.06 -2.78 -13.98
N GLU A 17 -5.73 -1.65 -14.20
CA GLU A 17 -5.52 -0.43 -13.43
C GLU A 17 -5.84 -0.66 -11.95
N ALA A 18 -4.90 -0.31 -11.05
CA ALA A 18 -4.95 -0.64 -9.63
C ALA A 18 -6.25 -0.18 -8.93
N ALA A 19 -6.73 1.02 -9.27
CA ALA A 19 -7.96 1.59 -8.71
C ALA A 19 -9.23 0.78 -9.04
N THR A 20 -9.18 -0.08 -10.07
CA THR A 20 -10.34 -0.88 -10.50
C THR A 20 -10.42 -2.23 -9.81
N LEU A 21 -9.33 -2.68 -9.18
CA LEU A 21 -9.19 -4.02 -8.60
C LEU A 21 -10.20 -4.34 -7.49
N PRO A 22 -10.59 -3.41 -6.59
CA PRO A 22 -11.62 -3.72 -5.61
C PRO A 22 -12.99 -4.04 -6.24
N ARG A 23 -13.32 -3.38 -7.36
CA ARG A 23 -14.62 -3.55 -8.04
C ARG A 23 -14.73 -4.88 -8.77
N ILE A 24 -13.62 -5.39 -9.29
CA ILE A 24 -13.59 -6.65 -10.05
C ILE A 24 -13.39 -7.87 -9.15
N LEU A 25 -13.18 -7.68 -7.84
CA LEU A 25 -12.97 -8.77 -6.88
C LEU A 25 -14.07 -9.86 -6.92
N PRO A 26 -15.36 -9.56 -7.17
CA PRO A 26 -16.40 -10.59 -7.34
C PRO A 26 -16.26 -11.46 -8.60
N ASP A 27 -15.50 -10.99 -9.60
CA ASP A 27 -15.37 -11.62 -10.92
C ASP A 27 -14.06 -12.42 -11.07
N VAL A 28 -13.19 -12.41 -10.05
CA VAL A 28 -11.90 -13.12 -10.04
C VAL A 28 -11.72 -13.92 -8.76
N ASP A 29 -10.92 -14.98 -8.80
CA ASP A 29 -10.64 -15.79 -7.62
C ASP A 29 -9.75 -15.06 -6.60
N VAL A 30 -8.81 -14.23 -7.08
CA VAL A 30 -7.86 -13.47 -6.27
C VAL A 30 -7.53 -12.15 -6.97
N ALA A 31 -7.42 -11.05 -6.20
CA ALA A 31 -6.86 -9.79 -6.67
C ALA A 31 -5.75 -9.30 -5.72
N LEU A 32 -4.66 -8.77 -6.29
CA LEU A 32 -3.61 -8.09 -5.53
C LEU A 32 -3.93 -6.60 -5.48
N ILE A 33 -4.47 -6.13 -4.36
CA ILE A 33 -5.01 -4.77 -4.22
C ILE A 33 -4.10 -3.95 -3.29
N ASN A 34 -3.72 -2.73 -3.70
CA ASN A 34 -3.03 -1.80 -2.82
C ASN A 34 -3.91 -1.40 -1.62
N THR A 35 -3.29 -1.29 -0.43
CA THR A 35 -3.98 -0.96 0.82
C THR A 35 -4.89 0.27 0.74
N ASN A 36 -4.48 1.34 0.04
CA ASN A 36 -5.31 2.53 -0.10
C ASN A 36 -6.65 2.24 -0.80
N TYR A 37 -6.64 1.49 -1.90
CA TYR A 37 -7.86 1.13 -2.64
C TYR A 37 -8.69 0.09 -1.89
N ALA A 38 -8.05 -0.83 -1.17
CA ALA A 38 -8.75 -1.80 -0.33
C ALA A 38 -9.55 -1.08 0.78
N LEU A 39 -8.92 -0.14 1.49
CA LEU A 39 -9.56 0.64 2.55
C LEU A 39 -10.70 1.53 2.01
N GLU A 40 -10.51 2.18 0.86
CA GLU A 40 -11.55 2.98 0.20
C GLU A 40 -12.76 2.13 -0.21
N ALA A 41 -12.53 0.87 -0.60
CA ALA A 41 -13.57 -0.08 -0.93
C ALA A 41 -14.22 -0.77 0.30
N GLY A 42 -13.81 -0.39 1.52
CA GLY A 42 -14.32 -0.94 2.77
C GLY A 42 -13.76 -2.31 3.15
N LEU A 43 -12.73 -2.79 2.45
CA LEU A 43 -12.00 -4.01 2.81
C LEU A 43 -11.07 -3.72 3.98
N ASN A 44 -10.92 -4.70 4.87
CA ASN A 44 -9.95 -4.68 5.96
C ASN A 44 -8.78 -5.60 5.61
N PRO A 45 -7.61 -5.07 5.23
CA PRO A 45 -6.47 -5.90 4.82
C PRO A 45 -6.05 -6.92 5.88
N VAL A 46 -6.10 -6.56 7.17
CA VAL A 46 -5.70 -7.44 8.28
C VAL A 46 -6.64 -8.64 8.46
N LYS A 47 -7.89 -8.55 7.99
CA LYS A 47 -8.92 -9.59 8.15
C LYS A 47 -9.27 -10.31 6.85
N ASP A 48 -9.34 -9.57 5.76
CA ASP A 48 -9.93 -10.02 4.51
C ASP A 48 -8.85 -10.50 3.51
N ALA A 49 -7.59 -10.10 3.70
CA ALA A 49 -6.51 -10.54 2.83
C ALA A 49 -6.12 -12.00 3.10
N LEU A 50 -5.97 -12.78 2.02
CA LEU A 50 -5.42 -14.13 2.08
C LEU A 50 -3.92 -14.12 2.42
N PHE A 51 -3.23 -13.05 2.02
CA PHE A 51 -1.82 -12.81 2.27
C PHE A 51 -1.56 -11.31 2.32
N ILE A 52 -0.68 -10.88 3.23
CA ILE A 52 -0.23 -9.50 3.38
C ILE A 52 1.29 -9.53 3.35
N GLU A 53 1.89 -8.56 2.67
CA GLU A 53 3.35 -8.37 2.73
C GLU A 53 3.82 -8.12 4.17
N GLY A 54 4.95 -8.73 4.52
CA GLY A 54 5.54 -8.56 5.85
C GLY A 54 6.13 -7.18 6.09
N SER A 55 6.56 -6.94 7.33
CA SER A 55 7.24 -5.70 7.75
C SER A 55 8.53 -5.40 7.00
N ASP A 56 9.14 -6.42 6.39
CA ASP A 56 10.42 -6.32 5.68
C ASP A 56 10.23 -5.91 4.21
N SER A 57 9.02 -5.48 3.84
CA SER A 57 8.67 -5.03 2.49
C SER A 57 9.47 -3.78 2.08
N PRO A 58 10.06 -3.73 0.87
CA PRO A 58 10.78 -2.56 0.39
C PRO A 58 9.86 -1.39 -0.02
N TYR A 59 8.52 -1.53 0.12
CA TYR A 59 7.53 -0.59 -0.41
C TYR A 59 7.07 0.49 0.60
N ALA A 60 8.01 1.05 1.36
CA ALA A 60 7.73 2.23 2.17
C ALA A 60 7.26 3.40 1.27
N ASN A 61 6.12 4.01 1.60
CA ASN A 61 5.68 5.23 0.92
C ASN A 61 6.59 6.39 1.32
N ILE A 62 6.97 7.21 0.34
CA ILE A 62 7.93 8.31 0.53
C ILE A 62 7.35 9.66 0.11
N VAL A 63 7.85 10.73 0.73
CA VAL A 63 7.62 12.10 0.27
C VAL A 63 8.60 12.40 -0.86
N VAL A 64 8.08 12.80 -2.02
CA VAL A 64 8.89 13.12 -3.20
C VAL A 64 8.68 14.57 -3.60
N THR A 65 9.76 15.23 -4.05
CA THR A 65 9.75 16.63 -4.48
C THR A 65 10.54 16.78 -5.77
N ALA A 66 10.35 17.91 -6.46
CA ALA A 66 11.23 18.27 -7.57
C ALA A 66 12.66 18.48 -7.06
N ALA A 67 13.67 18.13 -7.87
CA ALA A 67 15.06 18.09 -7.43
C ALA A 67 15.60 19.46 -6.95
N ASP A 68 15.14 20.55 -7.54
CA ASP A 68 15.48 21.93 -7.17
C ASP A 68 14.85 22.38 -5.84
N ARG A 69 13.86 21.64 -5.35
CA ARG A 69 13.17 21.89 -4.07
C ARG A 69 13.64 21.00 -2.94
N LYS A 70 14.70 20.20 -3.14
CA LYS A 70 15.18 19.26 -2.13
C LYS A 70 15.48 19.93 -0.76
N ASP A 71 15.91 21.19 -0.78
CA ASP A 71 16.28 21.95 0.42
C ASP A 71 15.19 22.97 0.85
N ASP A 72 13.98 22.87 0.30
CA ASP A 72 12.87 23.77 0.62
C ASP A 72 12.47 23.61 2.10
N PRO A 73 12.56 24.67 2.93
CA PRO A 73 12.21 24.59 4.35
C PRO A 73 10.77 24.14 4.62
N ALA A 74 9.84 24.38 3.69
CA ALA A 74 8.46 23.92 3.83
C ALA A 74 8.36 22.39 3.69
N ILE A 75 9.17 21.79 2.81
CA ILE A 75 9.23 20.33 2.62
C ILE A 75 9.83 19.67 3.85
N ASN A 76 10.92 20.22 4.39
CA ASN A 76 11.54 19.68 5.61
C ASN A 76 10.55 19.69 6.79
N LYS A 77 9.82 20.79 6.97
CA LYS A 77 8.76 20.89 7.99
C LYS A 77 7.64 19.86 7.80
N LEU A 78 7.27 19.55 6.55
CA LEU A 78 6.27 18.52 6.26
C LEU A 78 6.78 17.12 6.65
N VAL A 79 8.01 16.78 6.28
CA VAL A 79 8.63 15.49 6.65
C VAL A 79 8.69 15.35 8.17
N ASP A 80 9.17 16.38 8.87
CA ASP A 80 9.23 16.38 10.33
C ASP A 80 7.84 16.19 10.97
N ALA A 81 6.81 16.85 10.42
CA ALA A 81 5.44 16.71 10.90
C ALA A 81 4.89 15.29 10.73
N LEU A 82 5.24 14.61 9.64
CA LEU A 82 4.84 13.22 9.36
C LEU A 82 5.55 12.19 10.26
N HIS A 83 6.72 12.52 10.78
CA HIS A 83 7.52 11.63 11.65
C HIS A 83 7.30 11.85 13.16
N THR A 84 6.24 12.55 13.55
CA THR A 84 5.92 12.73 14.97
C THR A 84 5.26 11.51 15.60
N GLU A 85 5.46 11.31 16.91
CA GLU A 85 4.78 10.26 17.67
C GLU A 85 3.26 10.38 17.59
N LYS A 86 2.74 11.61 17.50
CA LYS A 86 1.31 11.86 17.33
C LYS A 86 0.78 11.26 16.03
N VAL A 87 1.51 11.42 14.92
CA VAL A 87 1.14 10.82 13.62
C VAL A 87 1.28 9.31 13.67
N ARG A 88 2.34 8.80 14.30
CA ARG A 88 2.53 7.36 14.52
C ARG A 88 1.34 6.73 15.23
N GLN A 89 0.93 7.30 16.36
CA GLN A 89 -0.20 6.80 17.14
C GLN A 89 -1.51 6.89 16.36
N TYR A 90 -1.74 8.00 15.66
CA TYR A 90 -2.91 8.13 14.79
C TYR A 90 -2.97 7.01 13.75
N ILE A 91 -1.86 6.69 13.08
CA ILE A 91 -1.80 5.62 12.09
C ILE A 91 -2.16 4.27 12.71
N LEU A 92 -1.56 3.95 13.86
CA LEU A 92 -1.80 2.69 14.57
C LEU A 92 -3.25 2.54 15.02
N GLU A 93 -3.84 3.58 15.59
CA GLU A 93 -5.23 3.57 16.09
C GLU A 93 -6.26 3.54 14.96
N HIS A 94 -6.05 4.35 13.92
CA HIS A 94 -7.01 4.52 12.84
C HIS A 94 -7.00 3.33 11.88
N TYR A 95 -5.81 2.90 11.46
CA TYR A 95 -5.66 1.85 10.45
C TYR A 95 -5.46 0.46 11.05
N LYS A 96 -5.29 0.34 12.38
CA LYS A 96 -5.31 -0.94 13.12
C LYS A 96 -4.37 -2.00 12.53
N GLY A 97 -3.19 -1.57 12.10
CA GLY A 97 -2.17 -2.42 11.49
C GLY A 97 -2.25 -2.61 9.97
N ALA A 98 -3.30 -2.10 9.30
CA ALA A 98 -3.36 -2.09 7.83
C ALA A 98 -2.33 -1.13 7.21
N ILE A 99 -1.95 -0.08 7.95
CA ILE A 99 -0.86 0.84 7.60
C ILE A 99 0.11 0.88 8.78
N VAL A 100 1.39 0.81 8.47
CA VAL A 100 2.49 0.96 9.42
C VAL A 100 3.34 2.15 8.97
N GLN A 101 3.78 2.98 9.93
CA GLN A 101 4.64 4.11 9.64
C GLN A 101 6.03 3.61 9.21
N ALA A 102 6.52 4.11 8.08
CA ALA A 102 7.92 3.95 7.69
C ALA A 102 8.78 4.91 8.53
N LEU A 103 9.85 4.40 9.15
CA LEU A 103 10.78 5.15 9.99
C LEU A 103 12.06 5.47 9.22
#